data_AF-A0A7V2H864-F1
#
_entry.id   AF-A0A7V2H864-F1
#
_cell.length_a   1.000
_cell.length_b   1.000
_cell.length_c   1.000
_cell.angle_alpha   90.00
_cell.angle_beta   90.00
_cell.angle_gamma   90.00
#
_symmetry.space_group_name_H-M   'P 1'
#
loop_
_entity.id
_entity.type
_entity.pdbx_description
1 polymer ?
#
loop_
_entity_poly.entity_id
_entity_poly.type
_entity_poly.pdbx_seq_one_letter_code
_entity_poly.pdbx_strand_id
1 'polypeptide(L)'
;MSWEAFRLTSKSPAELMTVMGPAGVDSLVREALMACWRSLPEESRTMEAWRERVGKLWTRNMRVWTAIKKPSPEAFFADLAPYDSDGHFRQALVMIWMMLPRAGGRDFKATFKVAREIFDRNVAAWEADHQTFTGAKKKPRKSSTAPAKKPKPKPGKKRAAAGRKKSR
;
A
#
# COMPACT_ATOMS: atom_id res chain seq x y z
N MET A 1 -6.57 -29.21 -1.72
CA MET A 1 -7.02 -27.91 -2.28
C MET A 1 -8.49 -27.73 -1.90
N SER A 2 -8.84 -26.66 -1.16
CA SER A 2 -10.24 -26.36 -0.83
C SER A 2 -10.89 -25.54 -1.94
N TRP A 3 -12.20 -25.71 -2.11
CA TRP A 3 -13.02 -25.14 -3.18
C TRP A 3 -12.98 -23.60 -3.24
N GLU A 4 -12.70 -22.93 -2.11
CA GLU A 4 -12.57 -21.46 -2.03
C GLU A 4 -11.30 -20.93 -2.73
N ALA A 5 -10.21 -21.69 -2.72
CA ALA A 5 -8.99 -21.32 -3.42
C ALA A 5 -9.17 -21.35 -4.95
N PHE A 6 -10.05 -22.20 -5.45
CA PHE A 6 -10.41 -22.28 -6.87
C PHE A 6 -11.35 -21.13 -7.29
N ARG A 7 -12.19 -20.65 -6.36
CA ARG A 7 -13.08 -19.51 -6.60
C ARG A 7 -12.35 -18.17 -6.75
N LEU A 8 -11.16 -18.06 -6.15
CA LEU A 8 -10.23 -16.93 -6.36
C LEU A 8 -9.61 -16.91 -7.77
N THR A 9 -9.59 -18.05 -8.45
CA THR A 9 -9.09 -18.20 -9.83
C THR A 9 -10.20 -18.27 -10.88
N SER A 10 -11.47 -18.28 -10.48
CA SER A 10 -12.62 -18.48 -11.37
C SER A 10 -13.26 -17.17 -11.86
N LYS A 11 -12.59 -16.02 -11.73
CA LYS A 11 -13.00 -14.79 -12.41
C LYS A 11 -12.70 -14.95 -13.90
N SER A 12 -13.65 -14.56 -14.74
CA SER A 12 -13.45 -14.61 -16.19
C SER A 12 -12.24 -13.74 -16.60
N PRO A 13 -11.56 -14.02 -17.72
CA PRO A 13 -10.45 -13.18 -18.19
C PRO A 13 -10.78 -11.68 -18.25
N ALA A 14 -12.04 -11.31 -18.50
CA ALA A 14 -12.51 -9.92 -18.47
C ALA A 14 -12.56 -9.33 -17.04
N GLU A 15 -13.03 -10.10 -16.06
CA GLU A 15 -13.01 -9.71 -14.64
C GLU A 15 -11.59 -9.68 -14.08
N LEU A 16 -10.70 -10.56 -14.56
CA LEU A 16 -9.28 -10.48 -14.25
C LEU A 16 -8.66 -9.22 -14.83
N MET A 17 -9.08 -8.72 -15.99
CA MET A 17 -8.53 -7.47 -16.56
C MET A 17 -9.02 -6.21 -15.84
N THR A 18 -10.25 -6.17 -15.33
CA THR A 18 -10.74 -5.08 -14.47
C THR A 18 -10.07 -5.11 -13.10
N VAL A 19 -9.79 -6.31 -12.58
CA VAL A 19 -9.21 -6.52 -11.26
C VAL A 19 -7.68 -6.35 -11.33
N MET A 20 -6.97 -6.90 -12.32
CA MET A 20 -5.51 -6.86 -12.51
C MET A 20 -4.96 -5.52 -13.01
N GLY A 21 -5.80 -4.48 -13.11
CA GLY A 21 -5.33 -3.11 -13.26
C GLY A 21 -5.04 -2.46 -11.89
N PRO A 22 -4.34 -1.31 -11.87
CA PRO A 22 -4.20 -0.49 -10.66
C PRO A 22 -5.56 -0.18 -10.00
N ALA A 23 -6.61 -0.02 -10.81
CA ALA A 23 -7.97 0.25 -10.37
C ALA A 23 -8.60 -0.89 -9.55
N GLY A 24 -8.28 -2.15 -9.84
CA GLY A 24 -8.87 -3.27 -9.12
C GLY A 24 -8.26 -3.47 -7.73
N VAL A 25 -6.96 -3.17 -7.57
CA VAL A 25 -6.33 -3.12 -6.24
C VAL A 25 -6.94 -2.01 -5.39
N ASP A 26 -7.17 -0.84 -5.98
CA ASP A 26 -7.90 0.24 -5.30
C ASP A 26 -9.31 -0.19 -4.86
N SER A 27 -10.06 -0.87 -5.73
CA SER A 27 -11.40 -1.37 -5.38
C SER A 27 -11.35 -2.33 -4.18
N LEU A 28 -10.44 -3.29 -4.20
CA LEU A 28 -10.29 -4.26 -3.10
C LEU A 28 -9.90 -3.58 -1.78
N VAL A 29 -9.03 -2.56 -1.84
CA VAL A 29 -8.70 -1.77 -0.64
C VAL A 29 -9.91 -0.99 -0.15
N ARG A 30 -10.71 -0.39 -1.03
CA ARG A 30 -11.97 0.28 -0.65
C ARG A 30 -12.97 -0.68 -0.04
N GLU A 31 -13.16 -1.87 -0.63
CA GLU A 31 -14.01 -2.93 -0.09
C GLU A 31 -13.56 -3.36 1.30
N ALA A 32 -12.24 -3.52 1.52
CA ALA A 32 -11.69 -3.83 2.83
C ALA A 32 -12.00 -2.73 3.88
N LEU A 33 -11.83 -1.46 3.50
CA LEU A 33 -12.14 -0.31 4.36
C LEU A 33 -13.65 -0.19 4.65
N MET A 34 -14.50 -0.47 3.66
CA MET A 34 -15.96 -0.55 3.83
C MET A 34 -16.36 -1.68 4.78
N ALA A 35 -15.77 -2.86 4.63
CA ALA A 35 -16.00 -3.97 5.54
C ALA A 35 -15.58 -3.62 6.98
N CYS A 36 -14.47 -2.90 7.16
CA CYS A 36 -14.09 -2.36 8.47
C CYS A 36 -15.17 -1.44 9.07
N TRP A 37 -15.73 -0.52 8.28
CA TRP A 37 -16.80 0.39 8.73
C TRP A 37 -18.08 -0.36 9.10
N ARG A 38 -18.52 -1.28 8.23
CA ARG A 38 -19.73 -2.11 8.44
C ARG A 38 -19.60 -3.06 9.62
N SER A 39 -18.38 -3.51 9.93
CA SER A 39 -18.14 -4.42 11.07
C SER A 39 -18.29 -3.76 12.44
N LEU A 40 -18.36 -2.43 12.50
CA LEU A 40 -18.58 -1.72 13.76
C LEU A 40 -20.08 -1.68 14.09
N PRO A 41 -20.46 -1.91 15.38
CA PRO A 41 -21.83 -1.72 15.83
C PRO A 41 -22.32 -0.32 15.52
N GLU A 42 -23.58 -0.18 15.12
CA GLU A 42 -24.14 1.09 14.64
C GLU A 42 -24.09 2.17 15.72
N GLU A 43 -24.33 1.80 16.99
CA GLU A 43 -24.36 2.71 18.12
C GLU A 43 -22.97 3.28 18.49
N SER A 44 -21.90 2.59 18.09
CA SER A 44 -20.51 2.96 18.40
C SER A 44 -19.69 3.28 17.14
N ARG A 45 -20.36 3.45 15.99
CA ARG A 45 -19.71 3.65 14.70
C ARG A 45 -19.14 5.07 14.57
N THR A 46 -17.89 5.24 15.01
CA THR A 46 -17.15 6.49 14.92
C THR A 46 -15.93 6.36 14.00
N MET A 47 -15.41 7.50 13.51
CA MET A 47 -14.16 7.52 12.74
C MET A 47 -12.95 7.03 13.54
N GLU A 48 -12.97 7.22 14.86
CA GLU A 48 -11.89 6.77 15.75
C GLU A 48 -11.89 5.25 15.88
N ALA A 49 -13.04 4.65 16.16
CA ALA A 49 -13.20 3.19 16.19
C ALA A 49 -12.85 2.55 14.83
N TRP A 50 -13.25 3.22 13.73
CA TRP A 50 -12.90 2.78 12.38
C TRP A 50 -11.40 2.83 12.11
N ARG A 51 -10.71 3.92 12.47
CA ARG A 51 -9.24 4.02 12.33
C ARG A 51 -8.53 2.93 13.11
N GLU A 52 -8.97 2.65 14.33
CA GLU A 52 -8.39 1.57 15.14
C GLU A 52 -8.57 0.21 14.45
N ARG A 53 -9.78 -0.07 13.94
CA ARG A 53 -10.09 -1.30 13.21
C ARG A 53 -9.26 -1.45 11.94
N VAL A 54 -9.11 -0.37 11.17
CA VAL A 54 -8.30 -0.30 9.96
C VAL A 54 -6.81 -0.48 10.28
N GLY A 55 -6.32 0.09 11.38
CA GLY A 55 -4.96 -0.13 11.87
C GLY A 55 -4.68 -1.58 12.25
N LYS A 56 -5.65 -2.26 12.90
CA LYS A 56 -5.58 -3.69 13.21
C LYS A 56 -5.56 -4.56 11.95
N LEU A 57 -6.41 -4.24 10.96
CA LEU A 57 -6.42 -4.91 9.65
C LEU A 57 -5.04 -4.86 8.98
N TRP A 58 -4.48 -3.66 8.85
CA TRP A 58 -3.16 -3.45 8.24
C TRP A 58 -2.09 -4.25 8.98
N THR A 59 -1.99 -4.07 10.30
CA THR A 59 -0.94 -4.68 11.13
C THR A 59 -0.98 -6.21 11.05
N ARG A 60 -2.17 -6.82 11.16
CA ARG A 60 -2.34 -8.28 11.07
C ARG A 60 -1.92 -8.81 9.71
N ASN A 61 -2.43 -8.23 8.62
CA ASN A 61 -2.13 -8.73 7.28
C ASN A 61 -0.66 -8.54 6.92
N MET A 62 -0.05 -7.43 7.34
CA MET A 62 1.36 -7.18 7.10
C MET A 62 2.24 -8.18 7.85
N ARG A 63 1.93 -8.50 9.11
CA ARG A 63 2.66 -9.52 9.88
C ARG A 63 2.72 -10.85 9.12
N VAL A 64 1.58 -11.34 8.63
CA VAL A 64 1.54 -12.60 7.87
C VAL A 64 2.28 -12.44 6.55
N TRP A 65 2.10 -11.33 5.83
CA TRP A 65 2.74 -11.09 4.53
C TRP A 65 4.27 -11.11 4.64
N THR A 66 4.84 -10.45 5.65
CA THR A 66 6.29 -10.41 5.88
C THR A 66 6.88 -11.75 6.32
N ALA A 67 6.06 -12.67 6.83
CA ALA A 67 6.51 -13.99 7.26
C ALA A 67 6.63 -15.00 6.09
N ILE A 68 6.11 -14.67 4.90
CA ILE A 68 6.12 -15.56 3.74
C ILE A 68 7.54 -15.70 3.21
N LYS A 69 8.11 -16.91 3.33
CA LYS A 69 9.43 -17.25 2.77
C LYS A 69 9.33 -17.82 1.36
N LYS A 70 8.28 -18.59 1.08
CA LYS A 70 8.01 -19.21 -0.21
C LYS A 70 6.60 -18.81 -0.65
N PRO A 71 6.46 -18.05 -1.75
CA PRO A 71 5.14 -17.65 -2.24
C PRO A 71 4.38 -18.87 -2.75
N SER A 72 3.23 -19.15 -2.15
CA SER A 72 2.24 -20.12 -2.61
C SER A 72 0.84 -19.58 -2.32
N PRO A 73 -0.21 -20.06 -3.03
CA PRO A 73 -1.59 -19.67 -2.72
C PRO A 73 -1.93 -19.90 -1.25
N GLU A 74 -1.52 -21.03 -0.68
CA GLU A 74 -1.74 -21.37 0.73
C GLU A 74 -1.03 -20.38 1.66
N ALA A 75 0.23 -20.04 1.38
CA ALA A 75 0.98 -19.07 2.20
C ALA A 75 0.36 -17.66 2.14
N PHE A 76 -0.22 -17.28 1.00
CA PHE A 76 -0.92 -16.01 0.87
C PHE A 76 -2.21 -15.94 1.66
N PHE A 77 -2.83 -17.03 2.07
CA PHE A 77 -4.07 -17.00 2.86
C PHE A 77 -3.95 -17.73 4.21
N ALA A 78 -2.72 -18.08 4.62
CA ALA A 78 -2.43 -18.55 5.96
C ALA A 78 -2.87 -17.53 7.02
N ASP A 79 -3.38 -18.02 8.15
CA ASP A 79 -3.83 -17.21 9.30
C ASP A 79 -4.78 -16.06 8.93
N LEU A 80 -5.61 -16.24 7.90
CA LEU A 80 -6.60 -15.25 7.50
C LEU A 80 -7.65 -15.13 8.60
N ALA A 81 -7.79 -13.94 9.18
CA ALA A 81 -8.83 -13.69 10.17
C ALA A 81 -10.23 -13.82 9.51
N PRO A 82 -11.27 -14.22 10.27
CA PRO A 82 -12.61 -14.45 9.75
C PRO A 82 -13.38 -13.13 9.54
N TYR A 83 -12.73 -12.13 8.97
CA TYR A 83 -13.35 -10.86 8.61
C TYR A 83 -13.20 -10.64 7.11
N ASP A 84 -14.27 -10.22 6.45
CA ASP A 84 -14.24 -9.94 4.99
C ASP A 84 -13.16 -8.93 4.63
N SER A 85 -12.89 -7.95 5.51
CA SER A 85 -11.85 -6.96 5.31
C SER A 85 -10.46 -7.57 5.14
N ASP A 86 -10.15 -8.67 5.83
CA ASP A 86 -8.91 -9.41 5.64
C ASP A 86 -8.88 -10.11 4.29
N GLY A 87 -9.99 -10.74 3.88
CA GLY A 87 -10.11 -11.39 2.58
C GLY A 87 -9.82 -10.41 1.43
N HIS A 88 -10.52 -9.28 1.40
CA HIS A 88 -10.33 -8.25 0.37
C HIS A 88 -8.91 -7.70 0.38
N PHE A 89 -8.36 -7.39 1.57
CA PHE A 89 -7.04 -6.80 1.67
C PHE A 89 -5.93 -7.79 1.28
N ARG A 90 -6.08 -9.07 1.64
CA ARG A 90 -5.13 -10.13 1.25
C ARG A 90 -5.14 -10.37 -0.25
N GLN A 91 -6.32 -10.37 -0.87
CA GLN A 91 -6.45 -10.41 -2.33
C GLN A 91 -5.71 -9.22 -2.97
N ALA A 92 -5.88 -8.00 -2.45
CA ALA A 92 -5.18 -6.82 -2.96
C ALA A 92 -3.64 -7.00 -2.93
N LEU A 93 -3.09 -7.57 -1.85
CA LEU A 93 -1.65 -7.83 -1.74
C LEU A 93 -1.17 -8.86 -2.76
N VAL A 94 -1.90 -9.96 -2.93
CA VAL A 94 -1.61 -10.99 -3.94
C VAL A 94 -1.63 -10.39 -5.34
N MET A 95 -2.57 -9.50 -5.60
CA MET A 95 -2.69 -8.82 -6.88
C MET A 95 -1.53 -7.88 -7.18
N ILE A 96 -1.16 -7.04 -6.22
CA ILE A 96 0.04 -6.20 -6.33
C ILE A 96 1.25 -7.09 -6.64
N TRP A 97 1.42 -8.18 -5.90
CA TRP A 97 2.49 -9.14 -6.13
C TRP A 97 2.44 -9.74 -7.55
N MET A 98 1.26 -10.08 -8.05
CA MET A 98 1.10 -10.65 -9.39
C MET A 98 1.43 -9.67 -10.52
N MET A 99 1.18 -8.37 -10.32
CA MET A 99 1.49 -7.30 -11.27
C MET A 99 2.96 -6.91 -11.29
N LEU A 100 3.73 -7.21 -10.24
CA LEU A 100 5.17 -6.91 -10.23
C LEU A 100 5.91 -7.70 -11.32
N PRO A 101 6.88 -7.07 -12.02
CA PRO A 101 7.68 -7.73 -13.04
C PRO A 101 8.30 -9.04 -12.52
N ARG A 102 8.22 -10.10 -13.33
CA ARG A 102 8.82 -11.40 -12.99
C ARG A 102 10.34 -11.40 -13.21
N ALA A 103 10.81 -10.66 -14.22
CA ALA A 103 12.23 -10.51 -14.52
C ALA A 103 12.90 -9.60 -13.47
N GLY A 104 13.86 -10.14 -12.71
CA GLY A 104 14.54 -9.43 -11.62
C GLY A 104 14.10 -9.82 -10.20
N GLY A 105 13.12 -10.72 -10.08
CA GLY A 105 12.60 -11.20 -8.80
C GLY A 105 11.51 -10.28 -8.23
N ARG A 106 10.34 -10.85 -7.94
CA ARG A 106 9.31 -10.12 -7.20
C ARG A 106 9.78 -9.92 -5.76
N ASP A 107 9.74 -8.68 -5.29
CA ASP A 107 10.12 -8.30 -3.93
C ASP A 107 8.89 -8.02 -3.06
N PHE A 108 8.81 -8.68 -1.91
CA PHE A 108 7.76 -8.47 -0.92
C PHE A 108 7.78 -7.03 -0.39
N LYS A 109 8.95 -6.38 -0.32
CA LYS A 109 9.06 -4.97 0.08
C LYS A 109 8.47 -4.03 -0.96
N ALA A 110 8.60 -4.34 -2.25
CA ALA A 110 7.97 -3.56 -3.32
C ALA A 110 6.43 -3.65 -3.23
N THR A 111 5.91 -4.85 -2.94
CA THR A 111 4.47 -5.04 -2.69
C THR A 111 3.99 -4.19 -1.51
N PHE A 112 4.74 -4.20 -0.41
CA PHE A 112 4.44 -3.39 0.76
C PHE A 112 4.35 -1.90 0.44
N LYS A 113 5.34 -1.37 -0.31
CA LYS A 113 5.38 0.05 -0.67
C LYS A 113 4.13 0.46 -1.45
N VAL A 114 3.80 -0.29 -2.50
CA VAL A 114 2.62 -0.01 -3.33
C VAL A 114 1.33 -0.14 -2.52
N ALA A 115 1.19 -1.21 -1.72
CA ALA A 115 0.04 -1.40 -0.86
C ALA A 115 -0.14 -0.23 0.12
N ARG A 116 0.96 0.28 0.68
CA ARG A 116 0.94 1.40 1.64
C ARG A 116 0.47 2.69 0.99
N GLU A 117 1.00 3.01 -0.19
CA GLU A 117 0.59 4.21 -0.94
C GLU A 117 -0.91 4.18 -1.28
N ILE A 118 -1.42 3.04 -1.76
CA ILE A 118 -2.83 2.86 -2.08
C ILE A 118 -3.71 2.94 -0.82
N PHE A 119 -3.29 2.27 0.25
CA PHE A 119 -4.01 2.25 1.51
C PHE A 119 -4.11 3.63 2.15
N ASP A 120 -2.98 4.34 2.28
CA ASP A 120 -2.95 5.68 2.87
C ASP A 120 -3.76 6.70 2.04
N ARG A 121 -3.78 6.56 0.72
CA ARG A 121 -4.64 7.37 -0.15
C ARG A 121 -6.12 7.09 0.08
N ASN A 122 -6.54 5.84 0.16
CA ASN A 122 -7.94 5.49 0.36
C ASN A 122 -8.44 5.86 1.77
N VAL A 123 -7.61 5.68 2.80
CA VAL A 123 -7.92 6.17 4.15
C VAL A 123 -8.09 7.69 4.15
N ALA A 124 -7.19 8.42 3.46
CA ALA A 124 -7.30 9.87 3.37
C ALA A 124 -8.55 10.35 2.60
N ALA A 125 -8.93 9.64 1.53
CA ALA A 125 -10.15 9.93 0.79
C ALA A 125 -11.38 9.75 1.69
N TRP A 126 -11.43 8.66 2.45
CA TRP A 126 -12.50 8.40 3.41
C TRP A 126 -12.61 9.49 4.49
N GLU A 127 -11.49 9.95 5.02
CA GLU A 127 -11.47 11.05 6.00
C GLU A 127 -11.95 12.37 5.40
N ALA A 128 -11.59 12.65 4.15
CA ALA A 128 -12.06 13.83 3.43
C ALA A 128 -13.57 13.77 3.18
N ASP A 129 -14.09 12.60 2.80
CA ASP A 129 -15.53 12.37 2.61
C ASP A 129 -16.26 12.58 3.94
N HIS A 130 -15.80 11.94 5.02
CA HIS A 130 -16.39 12.13 6.34
C HIS A 130 -16.43 13.61 6.75
N GLN A 131 -15.34 14.35 6.56
CA GLN A 131 -15.30 15.79 6.85
C GLN A 131 -16.32 16.58 6.03
N THR A 132 -16.48 16.22 4.75
CA THR A 132 -17.40 16.89 3.84
C THR A 132 -18.85 16.68 4.27
N PHE A 133 -19.21 15.47 4.68
CA PHE A 133 -20.60 15.12 5.03
C PHE A 133 -20.98 15.44 6.48
N THR A 134 -20.01 15.54 7.40
CA THR A 134 -20.30 15.85 8.83
C THR A 134 -19.94 17.29 9.22
N GLY A 135 -19.38 18.08 8.31
CA GLY A 135 -18.93 19.45 8.60
C GLY A 135 -17.75 19.53 9.58
N ALA A 136 -17.07 18.40 9.84
CA ALA A 136 -15.93 18.37 10.73
C ALA A 136 -14.79 19.25 10.16
N LYS A 137 -14.40 20.29 10.91
CA LYS A 137 -13.34 21.23 10.52
C LYS A 137 -12.05 20.48 10.17
N LYS A 138 -11.54 20.68 8.95
CA LYS A 138 -10.26 20.14 8.46
C LYS A 138 -9.13 20.46 9.45
N LYS A 139 -8.58 19.47 10.14
CA LYS A 139 -7.24 19.60 10.73
C LYS A 139 -6.23 19.59 9.57
N PRO A 140 -5.35 20.59 9.44
CA PRO A 140 -4.37 20.63 8.36
C PRO A 140 -3.45 19.41 8.48
N ARG A 141 -3.46 18.57 7.44
CA ARG A 141 -2.59 17.40 7.35
C ARG A 141 -1.17 17.91 7.06
N LYS A 142 -0.26 17.74 8.01
CA LYS A 142 1.16 18.07 7.84
C LYS A 142 1.71 17.14 6.76
N SER A 143 1.82 17.65 5.53
CA SER A 143 2.39 16.85 4.43
C SER A 143 3.84 16.55 4.79
N SER A 144 4.18 15.25 4.87
CA SER A 144 5.57 14.81 4.86
C SER A 144 6.11 14.92 3.44
N THR A 145 6.09 16.13 2.89
CA THR A 145 6.90 16.45 1.72
C THR A 145 8.30 16.59 2.27
N ALA A 146 9.13 15.57 2.06
CA ALA A 146 10.55 15.68 2.36
C ALA A 146 11.08 16.98 1.71
N PRO A 147 11.80 17.84 2.45
CA PRO A 147 12.30 19.08 1.87
C PRO A 147 13.18 18.74 0.68
N ALA A 148 12.89 19.39 -0.45
CA ALA A 148 13.69 19.30 -1.66
C ALA A 148 15.17 19.47 -1.31
N LYS A 149 15.99 18.45 -1.59
CA LYS A 149 17.44 18.53 -1.42
C LYS A 149 17.94 19.73 -2.22
N LYS A 150 18.41 20.78 -1.52
CA LYS A 150 19.12 21.90 -2.14
C LYS A 150 20.30 21.35 -2.96
N PRO A 151 20.50 21.77 -4.22
CA PRO A 151 21.63 21.31 -5.02
C PRO A 151 22.94 21.76 -4.35
N LYS A 152 23.85 20.81 -4.13
CA LYS A 152 25.22 21.09 -3.65
C LYS A 152 25.97 21.93 -4.70
N PRO A 153 26.60 23.05 -4.34
CA PRO A 153 27.46 23.79 -5.26
C PRO A 153 28.71 22.97 -5.60
N LYS A 154 29.05 22.90 -6.89
CA LYS A 154 30.28 22.27 -7.39
C LYS A 154 31.51 23.01 -6.82
N PRO A 155 32.51 22.30 -6.27
CA PRO A 155 33.72 22.95 -5.78
C PRO A 155 34.55 23.47 -6.96
N GLY A 156 34.89 24.76 -6.88
CA GLY A 156 35.59 25.52 -7.90
C GLY A 156 36.97 24.96 -8.24
N LYS A 157 37.29 25.07 -9.54
CA LYS A 157 38.60 24.84 -10.13
C LYS A 157 39.56 25.92 -9.57
N LYS A 158 40.33 25.59 -8.53
CA LYS A 158 41.45 26.44 -8.06
C LYS A 158 42.48 26.53 -9.19
N ARG A 159 42.61 27.72 -9.77
CA ARG A 159 43.83 28.19 -10.44
C ARG A 159 44.96 28.23 -9.40
N ALA A 160 46.08 27.59 -9.70
CA ALA A 160 47.37 27.93 -9.11
C ALA A 160 48.29 28.32 -10.27
N ALA A 161 48.83 29.53 -10.19
CA ALA A 161 49.78 30.09 -11.12
C ALA A 161 51.23 29.85 -10.65
N ALA A 162 52.12 29.83 -11.63
CA ALA A 162 53.55 30.19 -11.58
C ALA A 162 54.56 29.21 -10.94
N GLY A 163 55.26 28.49 -11.83
CA GLY A 163 56.68 28.76 -12.11
C GLY A 163 57.73 27.82 -11.50
N ARG A 164 58.58 27.20 -12.35
CA ARG A 164 60.06 27.37 -12.41
C ARG A 164 60.78 26.24 -13.18
N LYS A 165 61.49 26.66 -14.26
CA LYS A 165 62.75 26.16 -14.90
C LYS A 165 63.07 24.64 -14.96
N LYS A 166 63.38 24.14 -16.18
CA LYS A 166 64.76 23.84 -16.67
C LYS A 166 64.77 23.12 -18.04
N SER A 167 65.84 23.41 -18.81
CA SER A 167 66.44 22.68 -19.96
C SER A 167 65.57 22.50 -21.22
N ARG A 168 66.03 22.74 -22.44
CA ARG A 168 67.40 22.73 -22.99
C ARG A 168 67.42 23.58 -24.27
#